data_AF-A0A960FQL1-F1
#
_entry.id   AF-A0A960FQL1-F1
#
_cell.length_a   1.000
_cell.length_b   1.000
_cell.length_c   1.000
_cell.angle_alpha   90.00
_cell.angle_beta   90.00
_cell.angle_gamma   90.00
#
_symmetry.space_group_name_H-M   'P 1'
#
loop_
_entity.id
_entity.type
_entity.pdbx_description
1 polymer ?
#
loop_
_entity_poly.entity_id
_entity_poly.type
_entity_poly.pdbx_seq_one_letter_code
_entity_poly.pdbx_strand_id
1 'polypeptide(L)'
;ATPEGGEAIVATAVDAFGKVDIVINNAGILRDKAFHNMTPDLLEPVLDVHLKGAFYVTRPAWKIMREQNYGRVINTASNAGILGNFGQTNYGAAKMGLVGLTRVLAVEGARNNIRANAIAPIARTRMTEELLGPLAEQLDPSLVSPLVAWLAHEDCDVSGEIYSAAGGRIARMFIGLTHGYYNPELTVEDVRDHWGEIRDEEGYITPASLSDELQQVLAHFKA
;
A
#
# COMPACT_ATOMS: atom_id res chain seq x y z
N ALA A 1 6.93 5.46 -17.03
CA ALA A 1 7.11 3.99 -17.14
C ALA A 1 6.24 3.46 -18.27
N THR A 2 6.62 2.40 -18.98
CA THR A 2 5.84 1.86 -20.12
C THR A 2 5.41 0.41 -19.89
N PRO A 3 4.31 -0.05 -20.51
CA PRO A 3 3.92 -1.46 -20.51
C PRO A 3 5.04 -2.39 -20.98
N GLU A 4 5.71 -2.04 -22.08
CA GLU A 4 6.77 -2.85 -22.70
C GLU A 4 7.99 -2.98 -21.77
N GLY A 5 8.32 -1.92 -21.04
CA GLY A 5 9.41 -1.95 -20.06
C GLY A 5 9.09 -2.87 -18.88
N GLY A 6 7.84 -2.87 -18.41
CA GLY A 6 7.40 -3.80 -17.37
C GLY A 6 7.42 -5.26 -17.82
N GLU A 7 6.99 -5.52 -19.05
CA GLU A 7 7.05 -6.85 -19.68
C GLU A 7 8.49 -7.33 -19.87
N ALA A 8 9.40 -6.46 -20.33
CA ALA A 8 10.81 -6.80 -20.49
C ALA A 8 11.50 -7.21 -19.17
N ILE A 9 11.14 -6.55 -18.05
CA ILE A 9 11.64 -6.92 -16.71
C ILE A 9 11.21 -8.34 -16.35
N VAL A 10 9.94 -8.69 -16.56
CA VAL A 10 9.41 -10.03 -16.26
C VAL A 10 9.99 -11.08 -17.22
N ALA A 11 10.08 -10.75 -18.52
CA ALA A 11 10.68 -11.62 -19.52
C ALA A 11 12.12 -11.98 -19.17
N THR A 12 12.91 -11.03 -18.68
CA THR A 12 14.30 -11.28 -18.22
C THR A 12 14.36 -12.40 -17.17
N ALA A 13 13.43 -12.41 -16.21
CA ALA A 13 13.39 -13.45 -15.17
C ALA A 13 12.92 -14.80 -15.73
N VAL A 14 11.95 -14.80 -16.65
CA VAL A 14 11.48 -16.02 -17.32
C VAL A 14 12.55 -16.63 -18.22
N ASP A 15 13.26 -15.82 -19.01
CA ASP A 15 14.31 -16.29 -19.91
C ASP A 15 15.49 -16.88 -19.13
N ALA A 16 15.84 -16.27 -17.98
CA ALA A 16 16.95 -16.72 -17.15
C ALA A 16 16.60 -17.91 -16.24
N PHE A 17 15.37 -17.97 -15.70
CA PHE A 17 15.01 -18.89 -14.61
C PHE A 17 13.74 -19.71 -14.86
N GLY A 18 13.06 -19.50 -15.99
CA GLY A 18 11.86 -20.22 -16.41
C GLY A 18 10.56 -19.79 -15.72
N LYS A 19 10.61 -18.91 -14.71
CA LYS A 19 9.44 -18.49 -13.92
C LYS A 19 9.66 -17.17 -13.17
N VAL A 20 8.58 -16.67 -12.56
CA VAL A 20 8.60 -15.55 -11.61
C VAL A 20 7.69 -15.88 -10.42
N ASP A 21 8.29 -16.08 -9.25
CA ASP A 21 7.56 -16.39 -8.02
C ASP A 21 7.25 -15.14 -7.16
N ILE A 22 8.10 -14.11 -7.24
CA ILE A 22 8.08 -12.95 -6.33
C ILE A 22 8.31 -11.67 -7.13
N VAL A 23 7.50 -10.64 -6.89
CA VAL A 23 7.71 -9.27 -7.40
C VAL A 23 7.82 -8.30 -6.22
N ILE A 24 8.92 -7.55 -6.16
CA ILE A 24 9.12 -6.47 -5.18
C ILE A 24 9.16 -5.13 -5.92
N ASN A 25 8.05 -4.39 -5.90
CA ASN A 25 7.94 -3.07 -6.51
C ASN A 25 8.60 -2.01 -5.62
N ASN A 26 9.90 -1.82 -5.80
CA ASN A 26 10.74 -0.89 -5.01
C ASN A 26 11.16 0.39 -5.75
N ALA A 27 11.12 0.41 -7.09
CA ALA A 27 11.57 1.56 -7.88
C ALA A 27 10.82 2.86 -7.50
N GLY A 28 11.54 3.99 -7.47
CA GLY A 28 10.98 5.25 -7.01
C GLY A 28 11.85 6.48 -7.23
N ILE A 29 11.21 7.66 -7.25
CA ILE A 29 11.82 8.99 -7.40
C ILE A 29 11.08 10.05 -6.55
N LEU A 30 11.69 11.20 -6.31
CA LEU A 30 11.05 12.35 -5.65
C LEU A 30 10.97 13.58 -6.56
N ARG A 31 9.91 14.36 -6.41
CA ARG A 31 9.66 15.66 -7.06
C ARG A 31 8.83 16.53 -6.13
N ASP A 32 9.41 16.90 -5.00
CA ASP A 32 8.68 17.54 -3.90
C ASP A 32 8.39 19.01 -4.22
N LYS A 33 7.13 19.41 -4.05
CA LYS A 33 6.67 20.79 -4.22
C LYS A 33 5.36 21.05 -3.47
N ALA A 34 5.26 22.22 -2.83
CA ALA A 34 3.99 22.67 -2.25
C ALA A 34 2.87 22.64 -3.30
N PHE A 35 1.64 22.31 -2.89
CA PHE A 35 0.55 21.99 -3.81
C PHE A 35 0.27 23.06 -4.86
N HIS A 36 0.25 24.35 -4.49
CA HIS A 36 0.02 25.46 -5.43
C HIS A 36 1.11 25.62 -6.51
N ASN A 37 2.27 24.99 -6.31
CA ASN A 37 3.37 24.96 -7.26
C ASN A 37 3.55 23.57 -7.91
N MET A 38 2.66 22.61 -7.62
CA MET A 38 2.70 21.26 -8.20
C MET A 38 2.23 21.32 -9.65
N THR A 39 3.18 21.25 -10.59
CA THR A 39 2.90 21.24 -12.02
C THR A 39 2.80 19.79 -12.55
N PRO A 40 2.19 19.58 -13.73
CA PRO A 40 2.11 18.24 -14.34
C PRO A 40 3.48 17.56 -14.53
N ASP A 41 4.53 18.31 -14.90
CA ASP A 41 5.88 17.78 -15.07
C ASP A 41 6.56 17.32 -13.76
N LEU A 42 6.05 17.78 -12.61
CA LEU A 42 6.45 17.29 -11.29
C LEU A 42 5.57 16.12 -10.82
N LEU A 43 4.28 16.13 -11.18
CA LEU A 43 3.30 15.12 -10.80
C LEU A 43 3.47 13.81 -11.58
N GLU A 44 3.47 13.91 -12.91
CA GLU A 44 3.38 12.76 -13.82
C GLU A 44 4.53 11.79 -13.64
N PRO A 45 5.82 12.20 -13.59
CA PRO A 45 6.92 11.24 -13.46
C PRO A 45 6.84 10.40 -12.17
N VAL A 46 6.33 10.98 -11.09
CA VAL A 46 6.18 10.29 -9.80
C VAL A 46 5.07 9.24 -9.89
N LEU A 47 3.90 9.59 -10.43
CA LEU A 47 2.81 8.63 -10.67
C LEU A 47 3.25 7.52 -11.64
N ASP A 48 4.00 7.91 -12.67
CA ASP A 48 4.51 7.01 -13.71
C ASP A 48 5.47 5.95 -13.17
N VAL A 49 6.47 6.37 -12.39
CA VAL A 49 7.48 5.44 -11.86
C VAL A 49 6.89 4.56 -10.76
N HIS A 50 6.12 5.16 -9.85
CA HIS A 50 5.66 4.44 -8.67
C HIS A 50 4.43 3.59 -8.95
N LEU A 51 3.31 4.20 -9.36
CA LEU A 51 2.03 3.51 -9.44
C LEU A 51 1.89 2.76 -10.77
N LYS A 52 2.09 3.44 -11.89
CA LYS A 52 2.03 2.81 -13.21
C LYS A 52 3.16 1.80 -13.40
N GLY A 53 4.37 2.11 -12.93
CA GLY A 53 5.50 1.18 -12.95
C GLY A 53 5.20 -0.13 -12.21
N ALA A 54 4.68 -0.06 -10.99
CA ALA A 54 4.27 -1.25 -10.23
C ALA A 54 3.20 -2.06 -10.98
N PHE A 55 2.20 -1.40 -11.57
CA PHE A 55 1.19 -2.07 -12.39
C PHE A 55 1.80 -2.75 -13.63
N TYR A 56 2.66 -2.06 -14.38
CA TYR A 56 3.25 -2.58 -15.61
C TYR A 56 4.20 -3.75 -15.38
N VAL A 57 4.89 -3.82 -14.23
CA VAL A 57 5.71 -4.99 -13.85
C VAL A 57 4.84 -6.12 -13.31
N THR A 58 3.89 -5.80 -12.42
CA THR A 58 3.10 -6.83 -11.74
C THR A 58 2.15 -7.54 -12.70
N ARG A 59 1.54 -6.85 -13.67
CA ARG A 59 0.56 -7.43 -14.58
C ARG A 59 1.07 -8.64 -15.39
N PRO A 60 2.23 -8.59 -16.08
CA PRO A 60 2.77 -9.76 -16.77
C PRO A 60 3.18 -10.87 -15.80
N ALA A 61 3.81 -10.55 -14.65
CA ALA A 61 4.13 -11.55 -13.63
C ALA A 61 2.88 -12.23 -13.05
N TRP A 62 1.79 -11.49 -12.87
CA TRP A 62 0.52 -11.98 -12.34
C TRP A 62 -0.08 -13.11 -13.19
N LYS A 63 0.03 -13.01 -14.52
CA LYS A 63 -0.44 -14.07 -15.42
C LYS A 63 0.30 -15.38 -15.14
N ILE A 64 1.62 -15.31 -14.99
CA ILE A 64 2.49 -16.45 -14.70
C ILE A 64 2.18 -17.03 -13.32
N MET A 65 2.09 -16.17 -12.29
CA MET A 65 1.76 -16.57 -10.92
C MET A 65 0.41 -17.30 -10.82
N ARG A 66 -0.59 -16.85 -11.59
CA ARG A 66 -1.92 -17.49 -11.63
C ARG A 66 -1.88 -18.89 -12.21
N GLU A 67 -1.11 -19.10 -13.27
CA GLU A 67 -0.90 -20.43 -13.87
C GLU A 67 -0.17 -21.37 -12.92
N GLN A 68 0.74 -20.83 -12.10
CA GLN A 68 1.55 -21.59 -11.14
C GLN A 68 0.85 -21.86 -9.80
N ASN A 69 -0.28 -21.19 -9.53
CA ASN A 69 -0.92 -21.16 -8.19
C ASN A 69 0.08 -20.80 -7.07
N TYR A 70 0.96 -19.84 -7.34
CA TYR A 70 1.86 -19.25 -6.36
C TYR A 70 2.29 -17.86 -6.80
N GLY A 71 2.32 -16.92 -5.86
CA GLY A 71 2.95 -15.62 -6.09
C GLY A 71 3.04 -14.76 -4.83
N ARG A 72 4.06 -13.91 -4.77
CA ARG A 72 4.19 -12.89 -3.72
C ARG A 72 4.47 -11.53 -4.35
N VAL A 73 3.66 -10.52 -4.02
CA VAL A 73 3.81 -9.15 -4.52
C VAL A 73 4.01 -8.21 -3.34
N ILE A 74 5.16 -7.55 -3.26
CA ILE A 74 5.45 -6.55 -2.23
C ILE A 74 5.49 -5.17 -2.88
N ASN A 75 4.61 -4.29 -2.44
CA ASN A 75 4.57 -2.90 -2.90
C ASN A 75 5.21 -1.97 -1.87
N THR A 76 6.08 -1.08 -2.34
CA THR A 76 6.73 -0.10 -1.47
C THR A 76 5.86 1.17 -1.38
N ALA A 77 4.98 1.24 -0.40
CA ALA A 77 4.23 2.43 -0.02
C ALA A 77 5.14 3.44 0.74
N SER A 78 4.55 4.28 1.59
CA SER A 78 5.28 5.22 2.47
C SER A 78 4.33 5.80 3.52
N ASN A 79 4.88 6.17 4.67
CA ASN A 79 4.17 6.99 5.66
C ASN A 79 3.67 8.31 5.07
N ALA A 80 4.40 8.91 4.12
CA ALA A 80 3.97 10.12 3.43
C ALA A 80 2.72 9.93 2.56
N GLY A 81 2.48 8.70 2.10
CA GLY A 81 1.20 8.33 1.51
C GLY A 81 0.12 8.21 2.58
N ILE A 82 0.37 7.35 3.57
CA ILE A 82 -0.64 6.91 4.53
C ILE A 82 -1.11 8.04 5.45
N LEU A 83 -0.18 8.87 5.91
CA LEU A 83 -0.42 9.92 6.89
C LEU A 83 -0.40 11.32 6.28
N GLY A 84 -0.04 11.43 4.99
CA GLY A 84 0.25 12.69 4.33
C GLY A 84 1.62 13.27 4.69
N ASN A 85 2.16 14.10 3.80
CA ASN A 85 3.37 14.89 4.07
C ASN A 85 3.35 16.18 3.25
N PHE A 86 3.81 17.27 3.84
CA PHE A 86 3.80 18.58 3.18
C PHE A 86 4.70 18.55 1.93
N GLY A 87 4.20 19.11 0.82
CA GLY A 87 4.95 19.19 -0.43
C GLY A 87 5.05 17.89 -1.22
N GLN A 88 4.33 16.84 -0.81
CA GLN A 88 4.42 15.51 -1.41
C GLN A 88 3.07 15.04 -1.97
N THR A 89 2.26 15.92 -2.56
CA THR A 89 0.95 15.52 -3.11
C THR A 89 1.08 14.43 -4.18
N ASN A 90 2.04 14.55 -5.09
CA ASN A 90 2.33 13.55 -6.12
C ASN A 90 2.80 12.21 -5.52
N TYR A 91 3.77 12.27 -4.62
CA TYR A 91 4.37 11.10 -3.99
C TYR A 91 3.38 10.41 -3.04
N GLY A 92 2.70 11.17 -2.18
CA GLY A 92 1.67 10.67 -1.29
C GLY A 92 0.52 9.99 -2.05
N ALA A 93 0.03 10.61 -3.13
CA ALA A 93 -0.97 10.01 -4.00
C ALA A 93 -0.47 8.69 -4.64
N ALA A 94 0.76 8.68 -5.16
CA ALA A 94 1.33 7.46 -5.74
C ALA A 94 1.46 6.34 -4.70
N LYS A 95 1.94 6.66 -3.49
CA LYS A 95 2.19 5.69 -2.41
C LYS A 95 0.91 5.15 -1.79
N MET A 96 -0.15 5.96 -1.67
CA MET A 96 -1.48 5.45 -1.32
C MET A 96 -2.15 4.68 -2.43
N GLY A 97 -1.91 5.05 -3.69
CA GLY A 97 -2.32 4.25 -4.84
C GLY A 97 -1.76 2.82 -4.78
N LEU A 98 -0.52 2.66 -4.31
CA LEU A 98 0.08 1.34 -4.08
C LEU A 98 -0.59 0.55 -2.95
N VAL A 99 -1.07 1.22 -1.89
CA VAL A 99 -1.89 0.57 -0.85
C VAL A 99 -3.20 0.07 -1.44
N GLY A 100 -3.90 0.90 -2.22
CA GLY A 100 -5.13 0.51 -2.93
C GLY A 100 -4.90 -0.67 -3.87
N LEU A 101 -3.86 -0.61 -4.70
CA LEU A 101 -3.45 -1.71 -5.59
C LEU A 101 -3.20 -3.00 -4.80
N THR A 102 -2.48 -2.92 -3.68
CA THR A 102 -2.18 -4.08 -2.81
C THR A 102 -3.45 -4.75 -2.31
N ARG A 103 -4.43 -3.97 -1.82
CA ARG A 103 -5.69 -4.50 -1.29
C ARG A 103 -6.49 -5.24 -2.36
N VAL A 104 -6.54 -4.69 -3.58
CA VAL A 104 -7.24 -5.34 -4.70
C VAL A 104 -6.54 -6.62 -5.13
N LEU A 105 -5.20 -6.60 -5.30
CA LEU A 105 -4.43 -7.79 -5.64
C LEU A 105 -4.57 -8.89 -4.59
N ALA A 106 -4.62 -8.54 -3.29
CA ALA A 106 -4.82 -9.51 -2.23
C ALA A 106 -6.13 -10.29 -2.38
N VAL A 107 -7.21 -9.61 -2.79
CA VAL A 107 -8.53 -10.23 -3.04
C VAL A 107 -8.50 -11.06 -4.32
N GLU A 108 -7.98 -10.51 -5.42
CA GLU A 108 -7.94 -11.22 -6.71
C GLU A 108 -7.02 -12.45 -6.70
N GLY A 109 -5.96 -12.40 -5.90
CA GLY A 109 -4.94 -13.46 -5.79
C GLY A 109 -5.31 -14.63 -4.89
N ALA A 110 -6.30 -14.46 -4.01
CA ALA A 110 -6.61 -15.40 -2.94
C ALA A 110 -6.86 -16.84 -3.44
N ARG A 111 -7.55 -17.00 -4.57
CA ARG A 111 -7.87 -18.31 -5.16
C ARG A 111 -6.66 -19.02 -5.79
N ASN A 112 -5.60 -18.29 -6.09
CA ASN A 112 -4.40 -18.80 -6.77
C ASN A 112 -3.16 -18.79 -5.86
N ASN A 113 -3.32 -18.68 -4.53
CA ASN A 113 -2.21 -18.59 -3.57
C ASN A 113 -1.21 -17.48 -3.94
N ILE A 114 -1.75 -16.37 -4.44
CA ILE A 114 -1.00 -15.14 -4.69
C ILE A 114 -1.32 -14.17 -3.56
N ARG A 115 -0.28 -13.76 -2.83
CA ARG A 115 -0.41 -12.79 -1.72
C ARG A 115 0.24 -11.46 -2.11
N ALA A 116 -0.40 -10.37 -1.72
CA ALA A 116 0.11 -9.03 -1.97
C ALA A 116 0.13 -8.23 -0.66
N ASN A 117 1.27 -7.65 -0.29
CA ASN A 117 1.41 -6.82 0.91
C ASN A 117 2.16 -5.52 0.60
N ALA A 118 1.99 -4.52 1.45
CA ALA A 118 2.66 -3.24 1.31
C ALA A 118 3.59 -2.97 2.50
N ILE A 119 4.71 -2.32 2.23
CA ILE A 119 5.61 -1.79 3.26
C ILE A 119 5.65 -0.26 3.21
N ALA A 120 5.78 0.38 4.37
CA ALA A 120 6.01 1.81 4.55
C ALA A 120 7.35 1.99 5.28
N PRO A 121 8.48 1.87 4.55
CA PRO A 121 9.80 1.87 5.16
C PRO A 121 10.28 3.27 5.51
N ILE A 122 11.13 3.35 6.55
CA ILE A 122 12.00 4.50 6.81
C ILE A 122 13.42 3.96 6.86
N ALA A 123 14.23 4.34 5.88
CA ALA A 123 15.61 3.90 5.75
C ALA A 123 16.49 5.03 5.18
N ARG A 124 17.76 5.05 5.54
CA ARG A 124 18.77 5.92 4.95
C ARG A 124 19.10 5.43 3.55
N THR A 125 18.72 6.25 2.58
CA THR A 125 19.04 6.06 1.16
C THR A 125 19.44 7.41 0.59
N ARG A 126 19.98 7.45 -0.63
CA ARG A 126 20.24 8.72 -1.34
C ARG A 126 19.01 9.65 -1.39
N MET A 127 17.80 9.08 -1.31
CA MET A 127 16.53 9.81 -1.36
C MET A 127 16.16 10.48 -0.02
N THR A 128 16.71 10.01 1.10
CA THR A 128 16.28 10.37 2.46
C THR A 128 17.40 10.89 3.36
N GLU A 129 18.65 10.83 2.89
CA GLU A 129 19.85 11.15 3.68
C GLU A 129 19.82 12.58 4.24
N GLU A 130 19.49 13.58 3.41
CA GLU A 130 19.38 14.98 3.85
C GLU A 130 18.22 15.22 4.83
N LEU A 131 17.16 14.42 4.76
CA LEU A 131 15.97 14.56 5.60
C LEU A 131 16.14 13.96 6.99
N LEU A 132 16.95 12.90 7.12
CA LEU A 132 17.06 12.09 8.33
C LEU A 132 18.08 12.64 9.34
N GLY A 133 19.04 13.45 8.91
CA GLY A 133 20.07 14.02 9.79
C GLY A 133 20.76 12.94 10.65
N PRO A 134 20.96 13.16 11.96
CA PRO A 134 21.61 12.19 12.85
C PRO A 134 20.90 10.83 12.96
N LEU A 135 19.59 10.76 12.70
CA LEU A 135 18.84 9.50 12.75
C LEU A 135 19.24 8.53 11.64
N ALA A 136 19.89 9.02 10.58
CA ALA A 136 20.28 8.23 9.43
C ALA A 136 21.20 7.04 9.79
N GLU A 137 21.99 7.14 10.86
CA GLU A 137 22.85 6.06 11.34
C GLU A 137 22.07 4.86 11.90
N GLN A 138 20.86 5.09 12.42
CA GLN A 138 20.01 4.04 13.01
C GLN A 138 19.05 3.41 12.00
N LEU A 139 19.02 3.92 10.77
CA LEU A 139 18.02 3.60 9.76
C LEU A 139 18.63 2.83 8.58
N ASP A 140 19.46 1.82 8.87
CA ASP A 140 20.05 0.97 7.84
C ASP A 140 18.95 0.24 7.04
N PRO A 141 18.95 0.32 5.69
CA PRO A 141 17.99 -0.40 4.84
C PRO A 141 17.91 -1.91 5.09
N SER A 142 19.01 -2.53 5.53
CA SER A 142 19.04 -3.95 5.90
C SER A 142 18.10 -4.29 7.05
N LEU A 143 17.68 -3.32 7.86
CA LEU A 143 16.68 -3.50 8.92
C LEU A 143 15.24 -3.54 8.39
N VAL A 144 15.03 -3.25 7.11
CA VAL A 144 13.74 -3.42 6.42
C VAL A 144 13.68 -4.77 5.68
N SER A 145 14.81 -5.24 5.15
CA SER A 145 14.89 -6.45 4.33
C SER A 145 14.30 -7.71 4.97
N PRO A 146 14.45 -8.00 6.29
CA PRO A 146 13.83 -9.16 6.93
C PRO A 146 12.30 -9.19 6.79
N LEU A 147 11.63 -8.04 6.92
CA LEU A 147 10.19 -7.96 6.72
C LEU A 147 9.83 -8.28 5.27
N VAL A 148 10.57 -7.76 4.30
CA VAL A 148 10.32 -8.02 2.88
C VAL A 148 10.49 -9.50 2.54
N ALA A 149 11.56 -10.11 3.06
CA ALA A 149 11.82 -11.53 2.89
C ALA A 149 10.72 -12.38 3.54
N TRP A 150 10.29 -12.03 4.76
CA TRP A 150 9.18 -12.72 5.42
C TRP A 150 7.87 -12.61 4.62
N LEU A 151 7.47 -11.40 4.21
CA LEU A 151 6.24 -11.21 3.42
C LEU A 151 6.27 -11.93 2.07
N ALA A 152 7.47 -12.21 1.54
CA ALA A 152 7.68 -12.96 0.31
C ALA A 152 7.92 -14.47 0.52
N HIS A 153 7.94 -14.94 1.77
CA HIS A 153 8.12 -16.36 2.08
C HIS A 153 6.85 -17.16 1.77
N GLU A 154 7.01 -18.45 1.49
CA GLU A 154 5.86 -19.32 1.19
C GLU A 154 4.95 -19.51 2.42
N ASP A 155 5.54 -19.63 3.61
CA ASP A 155 4.86 -19.80 4.90
C ASP A 155 4.15 -18.55 5.41
N CYS A 156 4.44 -17.36 4.88
CA CYS A 156 3.77 -16.14 5.31
C CYS A 156 2.32 -16.15 4.85
N ASP A 157 1.39 -16.14 5.80
CA ASP A 157 -0.04 -16.33 5.59
C ASP A 157 -0.81 -15.04 5.28
N VAL A 158 -0.24 -13.87 5.60
CA VAL A 158 -0.91 -12.58 5.46
C VAL A 158 -0.97 -12.06 4.02
N SER A 159 -2.06 -11.37 3.69
CA SER A 159 -2.27 -10.70 2.41
C SER A 159 -3.14 -9.46 2.61
N GLY A 160 -2.90 -8.41 1.83
CA GLY A 160 -3.64 -7.14 1.87
C GLY A 160 -3.20 -6.19 2.99
N GLU A 161 -2.10 -6.50 3.67
CA GLU A 161 -1.66 -5.78 4.87
C GLU A 161 -0.59 -4.72 4.57
N ILE A 162 -0.43 -3.79 5.51
CA ILE A 162 0.51 -2.67 5.41
C ILE A 162 1.41 -2.70 6.65
N TYR A 163 2.72 -2.66 6.45
CA TYR A 163 3.69 -2.71 7.54
C TYR A 163 4.65 -1.52 7.51
N SER A 164 4.78 -0.83 8.63
CA SER A 164 5.87 0.11 8.87
C SER A 164 7.12 -0.65 9.32
N ALA A 165 8.28 -0.29 8.76
CA ALA A 165 9.58 -0.86 9.14
C ALA A 165 10.67 0.21 9.17
N ALA A 166 11.33 0.36 10.32
CA ALA A 166 12.36 1.37 10.53
C ALA A 166 13.22 1.03 11.76
N GLY A 167 14.55 1.09 11.64
CA GLY A 167 15.46 1.00 12.79
C GLY A 167 15.28 -0.23 13.67
N GLY A 168 14.92 -1.38 13.07
CA GLY A 168 14.66 -2.63 13.78
C GLY A 168 13.24 -2.78 14.35
N ARG A 169 12.39 -1.76 14.23
CA ARG A 169 10.96 -1.84 14.59
C ARG A 169 10.13 -2.20 13.36
N ILE A 170 9.25 -3.19 13.52
CA ILE A 170 8.21 -3.57 12.56
C ILE A 170 6.84 -3.40 13.23
N ALA A 171 5.87 -2.81 12.54
CA ALA A 171 4.50 -2.71 13.04
C ALA A 171 3.49 -2.70 11.89
N ARG A 172 2.29 -3.26 12.13
CA ARG A 172 1.18 -3.21 11.18
C ARG A 172 0.46 -1.86 11.24
N MET A 173 0.21 -1.27 10.08
CA MET A 173 -0.76 -0.20 9.90
C MET A 173 -2.08 -0.81 9.41
N PHE A 174 -3.20 -0.35 9.94
CA PHE A 174 -4.52 -0.87 9.59
C PHE A 174 -5.54 0.27 9.42
N ILE A 175 -6.66 -0.03 8.78
CA ILE A 175 -7.81 0.88 8.66
C ILE A 175 -8.84 0.44 9.69
N GLY A 176 -9.17 1.33 10.63
CA GLY A 176 -10.25 1.15 11.60
C GLY A 176 -11.53 1.84 11.12
N LEU A 177 -12.68 1.30 11.52
CA LEU A 177 -13.99 1.88 11.30
C LEU A 177 -14.68 2.02 12.66
N THR A 178 -15.13 3.23 12.99
CA THR A 178 -15.91 3.51 14.21
C THR A 178 -17.28 2.86 14.13
N HIS A 179 -17.97 2.73 15.27
CA HIS A 179 -19.36 2.25 15.27
C HIS A 179 -20.32 3.21 14.56
N GLY A 180 -19.96 4.50 14.52
CA GLY A 180 -20.73 5.52 13.83
C GLY A 180 -22.05 5.86 14.53
N TYR A 181 -22.90 6.58 13.82
CA TYR A 181 -24.25 6.96 14.25
C TYR A 181 -25.26 6.49 13.21
N TYR A 182 -26.43 6.03 13.65
CA TYR A 182 -27.48 5.55 12.78
C TYR A 182 -28.80 6.30 13.04
N ASN A 183 -29.31 6.94 11.98
CA ASN A 183 -30.68 7.43 11.90
C ASN A 183 -31.20 7.14 10.48
N PRO A 184 -32.32 6.41 10.27
CA PRO A 184 -32.88 6.18 8.94
C PRO A 184 -33.37 7.46 8.26
N GLU A 185 -33.62 8.53 9.02
CA GLU A 185 -34.01 9.86 8.53
C GLU A 185 -32.87 10.88 8.67
N LEU A 186 -31.61 10.43 8.57
CA LEU A 186 -30.39 11.22 8.81
C LEU A 186 -30.45 12.62 8.18
N THR A 187 -30.33 13.64 9.03
CA THR A 187 -30.23 15.05 8.65
C THR A 187 -28.81 15.60 8.83
N VAL A 188 -28.55 16.80 8.30
CA VAL A 188 -27.27 17.48 8.54
C VAL A 188 -27.13 17.88 10.02
N GLU A 189 -28.24 18.24 10.67
CA GLU A 189 -28.31 18.54 12.09
C GLU A 189 -27.93 17.32 12.93
N ASP A 190 -28.44 16.13 12.58
CA ASP A 190 -28.04 14.87 13.23
C ASP A 190 -26.52 14.66 13.15
N VAL A 191 -25.93 14.81 11.96
CA VAL A 191 -24.47 14.65 11.77
C VAL A 191 -23.68 15.63 12.64
N ARG A 192 -24.12 16.89 12.73
CA ARG A 192 -23.49 17.91 13.57
C ARG A 192 -23.62 17.56 15.06
N ASP A 193 -24.82 17.21 15.50
CA ASP A 193 -25.15 17.04 16.91
C ASP A 193 -24.58 15.72 17.46
N HIS A 194 -24.38 14.71 16.60
CA HIS A 194 -23.76 13.41 16.91
C HIS A 194 -22.31 13.29 16.41
N TRP A 195 -21.65 14.40 16.06
CA TRP A 195 -20.30 14.37 15.48
C TRP A 195 -19.24 13.71 16.38
N GLY A 196 -19.43 13.79 17.70
CA GLY A 196 -18.58 13.09 18.67
C GLY A 196 -18.72 11.57 18.60
N GLU A 197 -19.96 11.07 18.56
CA GLU A 197 -20.30 9.64 18.46
C GLU A 197 -19.80 9.03 17.14
N ILE A 198 -20.00 9.75 16.02
CA ILE A 198 -19.52 9.32 14.70
C ILE A 198 -18.01 9.07 14.70
N ARG A 199 -17.26 9.88 15.46
CA ARG A 199 -15.79 9.87 15.52
C ARG A 199 -15.23 9.10 16.70
N ASP A 200 -16.08 8.44 17.50
CA ASP A 200 -15.61 7.69 18.65
C ASP A 200 -14.84 6.44 18.19
N GLU A 201 -13.55 6.42 18.50
CA GLU A 201 -12.65 5.32 18.16
C GLU A 201 -12.71 4.20 19.22
N GLU A 202 -13.39 4.38 20.35
CA GLU A 202 -13.58 3.30 21.32
C GLU A 202 -14.37 2.14 20.69
N GLY A 203 -13.82 0.92 20.77
CA GLY A 203 -14.47 -0.27 20.21
C GLY A 203 -14.43 -0.42 18.69
N TYR A 204 -13.65 0.40 17.97
CA TYR A 204 -13.55 0.34 16.50
C TYR A 204 -13.39 -1.10 15.96
N ILE A 205 -13.88 -1.33 14.75
CA ILE A 205 -13.68 -2.58 14.04
C ILE A 205 -12.60 -2.43 12.95
N THR A 206 -11.98 -3.54 12.56
CA THR A 206 -11.06 -3.59 11.42
C THR A 206 -11.71 -4.38 10.28
N PRO A 207 -12.42 -3.73 9.34
CA PRO A 207 -13.07 -4.46 8.26
C PRO A 207 -12.01 -5.11 7.35
N ALA A 208 -12.11 -6.43 7.17
CA ALA A 208 -11.24 -7.21 6.31
C ALA A 208 -11.75 -7.24 4.85
N SER A 209 -13.05 -6.98 4.64
CA SER A 209 -13.69 -6.96 3.33
C SER A 209 -14.80 -5.90 3.22
N LEU A 210 -15.23 -5.60 1.99
CA LEU A 210 -16.43 -4.77 1.74
C LEU A 210 -17.69 -5.41 2.35
N SER A 211 -17.73 -6.74 2.43
CA SER A 211 -18.85 -7.46 3.03
C SER A 211 -18.92 -7.24 4.54
N ASP A 212 -17.79 -7.05 5.21
CA ASP A 212 -17.75 -6.82 6.65
C ASP A 212 -18.36 -5.45 6.99
N GLU A 213 -18.05 -4.43 6.19
CA GLU A 213 -18.66 -3.10 6.31
C GLU A 213 -20.16 -3.15 6.03
N LEU A 214 -20.57 -3.82 4.94
CA LEU A 214 -21.99 -3.97 4.60
C LEU A 214 -22.77 -4.68 5.72
N GLN A 215 -22.17 -5.67 6.39
CA GLN A 215 -22.81 -6.34 7.53
C GLN A 215 -23.10 -5.40 8.70
N GLN A 216 -22.23 -4.42 8.97
CA GLN A 216 -22.49 -3.41 10.01
C GLN A 216 -23.71 -2.57 9.66
N VAL A 217 -23.78 -2.06 8.43
CA VAL A 217 -24.92 -1.27 7.95
C VAL A 217 -26.22 -2.09 8.03
N LEU A 218 -26.17 -3.35 7.57
CA LEU A 218 -27.32 -4.25 7.60
C LEU A 218 -27.78 -4.61 9.02
N ALA A 219 -26.89 -4.57 10.02
CA ALA A 219 -27.26 -4.81 11.41
C ALA A 219 -28.24 -3.75 11.92
N HIS A 220 -28.10 -2.50 11.47
CA HIS A 220 -29.00 -1.40 11.83
C HIS A 220 -30.37 -1.46 11.13
N PHE A 221 -30.46 -2.10 9.96
CA PHE A 221 -31.75 -2.28 9.25
C PHE A 221 -32.61 -3.43 9.79
N LYS A 222 -32.04 -4.30 10.63
CA LYS A 222 -32.71 -5.46 11.21
C LYS A 222 -33.17 -5.23 12.66
N ALA A 223 -32.86 -4.07 13.23
CA ALA A 223 -33.31 -3.60 14.53
C ALA A 223 -34.59 -2.77 14.38
#